data_AF-A0A348ZGV2-F1
#
_entry.id   AF-A0A348ZGV2-F1
#
_cell.length_a   1.000
_cell.length_b   1.000
_cell.length_c   1.000
_cell.angle_alpha   90.00
_cell.angle_beta   90.00
_cell.angle_gamma   90.00
#
_symmetry.space_group_name_H-M   'P 1'
#
loop_
_entity.id
_entity.type
_entity.pdbx_description
1 polymer ?
#
loop_
_entity_poly.entity_id
_entity_poly.type
_entity_poly.pdbx_seq_one_letter_code
_entity_poly.pdbx_strand_id
1 'polypeptide(L)'
;MSIRRISLGPLETAIAADATILVPNNRIRDALLHAYAQRCDTEVFRTPKILGIDVWVRRVWDLAASHGLPAFAGRQPISSTEESFLWMEIIEAAQDRIPLLNPEETARAVSHAYQLLRQWQLEEKQGDVLTSHRVIPDIAVFLDWKAEFEAECERRQLISLADCLKVINRHCLNVGPLPLSNDFCLYSFLSPPPLYADLFASLEKHHSIQRINPEPPDTGIGGKHFKFDSWRDEISACCEWVEAILSVSPNAHIGIVGELDESRMREVKRRLNQTLDPQSLLQFDTAPNHMNSSQADAKLNDEALIHDGLLLLGLIREEQLSEEICRLLRSPFLLDEHTNWQARFQLERHLRRQLSDRCQLSELQFIAGQKDKDYYWPEFTAALTRLRERMRREHSRLSPLRWSQLFAQLLAELGWPGSQLSNYQQRVLEQWQEVLQQFARLTPVIGAVDINKALASLRSLVSRAEASQKFMPAVNLSLYSLKEAAGLEFDYLWLLNMNDQVWPPSI
;
A
#
# COMPACT_ATOMS: atom_id res chain seq x y z
N MET A 1 -3.77 -22.55 23.16
CA MET A 1 -4.58 -23.03 22.03
C MET A 1 -4.41 -22.04 20.90
N SER A 2 -4.28 -22.49 19.65
CA SER A 2 -4.03 -21.57 18.52
C SER A 2 -5.31 -20.85 18.11
N ILE A 3 -5.17 -19.59 17.68
CA ILE A 3 -6.27 -18.73 17.23
C ILE A 3 -6.76 -19.25 15.87
N ARG A 4 -7.98 -19.78 15.81
CA ARG A 4 -8.60 -20.25 14.56
C ARG A 4 -9.29 -19.08 13.86
N ARG A 5 -8.76 -18.68 12.69
CA ARG A 5 -9.28 -17.53 11.92
C ARG A 5 -10.05 -17.92 10.65
N ILE A 6 -9.76 -19.10 10.10
CA ILE A 6 -10.42 -19.70 8.95
C ILE A 6 -10.35 -21.22 9.10
N SER A 7 -11.44 -21.92 8.82
CA SER A 7 -11.49 -23.38 8.80
C SER A 7 -10.80 -23.95 7.55
N LEU A 8 -9.74 -24.74 7.75
CA LEU A 8 -9.02 -25.43 6.67
C LEU A 8 -9.71 -26.68 6.16
N GLY A 9 -10.63 -27.27 6.95
CA GLY A 9 -11.31 -28.53 6.65
C GLY A 9 -11.72 -28.72 5.19
N PRO A 10 -12.46 -27.77 4.57
CA PRO A 10 -12.89 -27.93 3.18
C PRO A 10 -11.74 -27.87 2.16
N LEU A 11 -10.61 -27.23 2.49
CA LEU A 11 -9.46 -27.07 1.61
C LEU A 11 -8.42 -28.21 1.72
N GLU A 12 -8.57 -29.13 2.69
CA GLU A 12 -7.58 -30.19 2.96
C GLU A 12 -7.34 -31.10 1.75
N THR A 13 -8.39 -31.46 1.02
CA THR A 13 -8.29 -32.30 -0.18
C THR A 13 -7.51 -31.60 -1.29
N ALA A 14 -7.75 -30.31 -1.49
CA ALA A 14 -7.05 -29.49 -2.48
C ALA A 14 -5.58 -29.28 -2.11
N ILE A 15 -5.28 -29.05 -0.83
CA ILE A 15 -3.90 -28.92 -0.33
C ILE A 15 -3.13 -30.24 -0.50
N ALA A 16 -3.75 -31.37 -0.16
CA ALA A 16 -3.14 -32.70 -0.31
C ALA A 16 -2.83 -33.05 -1.77
N ALA A 17 -3.64 -32.56 -2.71
CA ALA A 17 -3.46 -32.73 -4.15
C ALA A 17 -2.42 -31.77 -4.78
N ASP A 18 -1.76 -30.89 -4.00
CA ASP A 18 -0.85 -29.83 -4.49
C ASP A 18 -1.49 -28.89 -5.53
N ALA A 19 -2.82 -28.73 -5.44
CA ALA A 19 -3.62 -27.86 -6.29
C ALA A 19 -3.36 -26.38 -6.00
N THR A 20 -3.60 -25.52 -6.99
CA THR A 20 -3.49 -24.07 -6.84
C THR A 20 -4.79 -23.51 -6.27
N ILE A 21 -4.75 -22.99 -5.04
CA ILE A 21 -5.90 -22.39 -4.37
C ILE A 21 -5.91 -20.89 -4.70
N LEU A 22 -6.97 -20.46 -5.39
CA LEU A 22 -7.22 -19.06 -5.70
C LEU A 22 -8.19 -18.47 -4.69
N VAL A 23 -7.84 -17.29 -4.18
CA VAL A 23 -8.65 -16.52 -3.23
C VAL A 23 -8.88 -15.10 -3.74
N PRO A 24 -9.97 -14.43 -3.33
CA PRO A 24 -10.29 -13.11 -3.87
C PRO A 24 -9.33 -12.00 -3.39
N ASN A 25 -8.71 -12.14 -2.21
CA ASN A 25 -7.79 -11.13 -1.67
C ASN A 25 -6.60 -11.74 -0.90
N ASN A 26 -5.54 -10.94 -0.74
CA ASN A 26 -4.32 -11.38 -0.04
C ASN A 26 -4.54 -11.61 1.47
N ARG A 27 -5.53 -10.99 2.10
CA ARG A 27 -5.82 -11.21 3.52
C ARG A 27 -6.29 -12.65 3.78
N ILE A 28 -7.22 -13.16 2.96
CA ILE A 28 -7.69 -14.55 3.05
C ILE A 28 -6.52 -15.50 2.77
N ARG A 29 -5.66 -15.19 1.79
CA ARG A 29 -4.43 -15.96 1.53
C ARG A 29 -3.58 -16.06 2.79
N ASP A 30 -3.27 -14.93 3.43
CA ASP A 30 -2.38 -14.89 4.59
C ASP A 30 -3.00 -15.59 5.81
N ALA A 31 -4.30 -15.43 6.01
CA ALA A 31 -5.04 -16.14 7.05
C ALA A 31 -5.02 -17.67 6.84
N LEU A 32 -5.20 -18.14 5.60
CA LEU A 32 -5.14 -19.57 5.27
C LEU A 32 -3.72 -20.14 5.42
N LEU A 33 -2.70 -19.44 4.92
CA LEU A 33 -1.30 -19.86 5.07
C LEU A 33 -0.91 -19.97 6.54
N HIS A 34 -1.36 -19.02 7.35
CA HIS A 34 -1.13 -19.03 8.78
C HIS A 34 -1.88 -20.18 9.48
N ALA A 35 -3.16 -20.40 9.16
CA ALA A 35 -3.92 -21.53 9.69
C ALA A 35 -3.23 -22.86 9.36
N TYR A 36 -2.65 -22.97 8.15
CA TYR A 36 -1.92 -24.15 7.72
C TYR A 36 -0.62 -24.32 8.51
N ALA A 37 0.15 -23.25 8.66
CA ALA A 37 1.39 -23.24 9.44
C ALA A 37 1.16 -23.70 10.89
N GLN A 38 0.06 -23.28 11.52
CA GLN A 38 -0.28 -23.67 12.89
C GLN A 38 -0.64 -25.15 13.06
N ARG A 39 -1.07 -25.81 11.99
CA ARG A 39 -1.41 -27.24 12.00
C ARG A 39 -0.20 -28.13 11.72
N CYS A 40 0.84 -27.59 11.10
CA CYS A 40 2.07 -28.32 10.90
C CYS A 40 2.84 -28.42 12.22
N ASP A 41 3.09 -29.64 12.68
CA ASP A 41 3.90 -29.90 13.89
C ASP A 41 5.41 -29.69 13.66
N THR A 42 5.82 -29.36 12.42
CA THR A 42 7.23 -29.17 12.03
C THR A 42 7.57 -27.70 11.83
N GLU A 43 8.77 -27.29 12.24
CA GLU A 43 9.29 -25.93 12.02
C GLU A 43 9.47 -25.58 10.54
N VAL A 44 9.63 -26.59 9.68
CA VAL A 44 9.72 -26.45 8.23
C VAL A 44 8.64 -27.30 7.59
N PHE A 45 7.82 -26.68 6.75
CA PHE A 45 6.76 -27.34 6.00
C PHE A 45 6.73 -26.80 4.57
N ARG A 46 6.19 -27.61 3.64
CA ARG A 46 5.99 -27.18 2.26
C ARG A 46 4.83 -26.19 2.21
N THR A 47 5.08 -24.97 1.76
CA THR A 47 4.04 -23.96 1.64
C THR A 47 3.04 -24.34 0.53
N PRO A 48 1.73 -24.44 0.83
CA PRO A 48 0.72 -24.72 -0.19
C PRO A 48 0.60 -23.55 -1.18
N LYS A 49 0.17 -23.85 -2.41
CA LYS A 49 0.03 -22.86 -3.50
C LYS A 49 -1.25 -22.03 -3.34
N ILE A 50 -1.31 -21.18 -2.31
CA ILE A 50 -2.43 -20.26 -2.07
C ILE A 50 -2.09 -18.87 -2.62
N LEU A 51 -2.87 -18.39 -3.58
CA LEU A 51 -2.60 -17.15 -4.31
C LEU A 51 -3.85 -16.28 -4.42
N GLY A 52 -3.68 -14.97 -4.24
CA GLY A 52 -4.70 -14.00 -4.64
C GLY A 52 -4.87 -14.00 -6.15
N ILE A 53 -6.12 -13.87 -6.62
CA ILE A 53 -6.45 -13.96 -8.05
C ILE A 53 -5.64 -12.99 -8.91
N ASP A 54 -5.47 -11.74 -8.46
CA ASP A 54 -4.70 -10.70 -9.17
C ASP A 54 -3.21 -11.06 -9.30
N VAL A 55 -2.63 -11.62 -8.24
CA VAL A 55 -1.23 -12.08 -8.24
C VAL A 55 -1.08 -13.27 -9.19
N TRP A 56 -2.06 -14.16 -9.20
CA TRP A 56 -2.07 -15.31 -10.10
C TRP A 56 -2.18 -14.88 -11.57
N VAL A 57 -3.08 -13.95 -11.91
CA VAL A 57 -3.22 -13.40 -13.27
C VAL A 57 -1.89 -12.85 -13.78
N ARG A 58 -1.16 -12.09 -12.95
CA ARG A 58 0.17 -11.57 -13.32
C ARG A 58 1.17 -12.69 -13.55
N ARG A 59 1.21 -13.71 -12.68
CA ARG A 59 2.09 -14.87 -12.86
C ARG A 59 1.80 -15.64 -14.15
N VAL A 60 0.53 -15.78 -14.49
CA VAL A 60 0.11 -16.41 -15.75
C VAL A 60 0.57 -15.60 -16.95
N TRP A 61 0.46 -14.27 -16.88
CA TRP A 61 0.99 -13.38 -17.91
C TRP A 61 2.50 -13.56 -18.11
N ASP A 62 3.27 -13.50 -17.01
CA ASP A 62 4.72 -13.64 -17.04
C ASP A 62 5.15 -15.01 -17.57
N LEU A 63 4.43 -16.07 -17.17
CA LEU A 63 4.65 -17.43 -17.69
C LEU A 63 4.39 -17.50 -19.19
N ALA A 64 3.24 -17.00 -19.65
CA ALA A 64 2.88 -16.98 -21.07
C ALA A 64 3.88 -16.18 -21.91
N ALA A 65 4.34 -15.04 -21.40
CA ALA A 65 5.37 -14.22 -22.02
C ALA A 65 6.72 -14.96 -22.09
N SER A 66 7.13 -15.68 -21.03
CA SER A 66 8.37 -16.47 -21.02
C SER A 66 8.36 -17.64 -22.01
N HIS A 67 7.17 -18.18 -22.31
CA HIS A 67 6.96 -19.19 -23.36
C HIS A 67 6.93 -18.59 -24.78
N GLY A 68 7.11 -17.28 -24.93
CA GLY A 68 7.18 -16.59 -26.21
C GLY A 68 5.83 -16.50 -26.93
N LEU A 69 4.71 -16.59 -26.21
CA LEU A 69 3.39 -16.47 -26.82
C LEU A 69 3.17 -15.03 -27.33
N PRO A 70 2.89 -14.81 -28.63
CA PRO A 70 2.89 -13.46 -29.22
C PRO A 70 1.91 -12.47 -28.59
N ALA A 71 0.78 -12.93 -28.06
CA ALA A 71 -0.21 -12.08 -27.40
C ALA A 71 0.28 -11.47 -26.08
N PHE A 72 1.33 -12.06 -25.49
CA PHE A 72 1.90 -11.71 -24.19
C PHE A 72 3.32 -11.13 -24.33
N ALA A 73 4.06 -11.58 -25.35
CA ALA A 73 5.40 -11.12 -25.68
C ALA A 73 5.33 -9.71 -26.31
N GLY A 74 5.41 -8.68 -25.48
CA GLY A 74 5.50 -7.31 -25.95
C GLY A 74 4.94 -6.28 -24.97
N ARG A 75 4.03 -6.67 -24.08
CA ARG A 75 3.41 -5.75 -23.10
C ARG A 75 3.74 -6.13 -21.67
N GLN A 76 4.04 -5.13 -20.84
CA GLN A 76 4.33 -5.30 -19.43
C GLN A 76 3.08 -5.00 -18.56
N PRO A 77 2.65 -5.93 -17.70
CA PRO A 77 1.57 -5.67 -16.75
C PRO A 77 1.97 -4.60 -15.73
N ILE A 78 1.12 -3.59 -15.58
CA ILE A 78 1.29 -2.54 -14.56
C ILE A 78 0.53 -2.89 -13.27
N SER A 79 1.04 -2.40 -12.15
CA SER A 79 0.39 -2.41 -10.84
C SER A 79 -0.64 -1.28 -10.73
N SER A 80 -1.52 -1.36 -9.72
CA SER A 80 -2.48 -0.30 -9.41
C SER A 80 -1.80 1.05 -9.17
N THR A 81 -0.63 1.04 -8.53
CA THR A 81 0.17 2.25 -8.31
C THR A 81 0.66 2.84 -9.63
N GLU A 82 1.29 2.03 -10.49
CA GLU A 82 1.75 2.45 -11.81
C GLU A 82 0.61 2.97 -12.69
N GLU A 83 -0.55 2.31 -12.67
CA GLU A 83 -1.77 2.73 -13.36
C GLU A 83 -2.26 4.09 -12.85
N SER A 84 -2.30 4.29 -11.54
CA SER A 84 -2.70 5.57 -10.93
C SER A 84 -1.80 6.73 -11.35
N PHE A 85 -0.49 6.51 -11.47
CA PHE A 85 0.44 7.54 -11.97
C PHE A 85 0.20 7.86 -13.45
N LEU A 86 -0.13 6.87 -14.26
CA LEU A 86 -0.47 7.08 -15.67
C LEU A 86 -1.76 7.92 -15.82
N TRP A 87 -2.80 7.58 -15.05
CA TRP A 87 -4.03 8.37 -15.00
C TRP A 87 -3.79 9.81 -14.53
N MET A 88 -2.96 10.00 -13.51
CA MET A 88 -2.60 11.33 -13.02
C MET A 88 -1.90 12.16 -14.11
N GLU A 89 -0.96 11.57 -14.85
CA GLU A 89 -0.28 12.26 -15.96
C GLU A 89 -1.26 12.72 -17.06
N ILE A 90 -2.23 11.88 -17.42
CA ILE A 90 -3.27 12.18 -18.43
C ILE A 90 -4.16 13.32 -17.93
N ILE A 91 -4.60 13.27 -16.67
CA ILE A 91 -5.50 14.25 -16.09
C ILE A 91 -4.80 15.61 -15.90
N GLU A 92 -3.54 15.60 -15.46
CA GLU A 92 -2.72 16.82 -15.36
C GLU A 92 -2.51 17.48 -16.73
N ALA A 93 -2.27 16.69 -17.79
CA ALA A 93 -2.14 17.21 -19.15
C ALA A 93 -3.46 17.81 -19.68
N ALA A 94 -4.61 17.34 -19.18
CA ALA A 94 -5.93 17.85 -19.53
C ALA A 94 -6.38 19.07 -18.69
N GLN A 95 -5.60 19.49 -17.68
CA GLN A 95 -5.98 20.53 -16.74
C GLN A 95 -6.25 21.90 -17.39
N ASP A 96 -5.55 22.20 -18.50
CA ASP A 96 -5.75 23.42 -19.28
C ASP A 96 -7.16 23.49 -19.92
N ARG A 97 -7.77 22.34 -20.18
CA ARG A 97 -9.12 22.23 -20.77
C ARG A 97 -10.20 22.06 -19.71
N ILE A 98 -9.88 21.35 -18.63
CA ILE A 98 -10.81 21.03 -17.54
C ILE A 98 -10.12 21.38 -16.22
N PRO A 99 -10.42 22.55 -15.64
CA PRO A 99 -9.81 22.95 -14.38
C PRO A 99 -10.35 22.06 -13.25
N LEU A 100 -9.51 21.13 -12.78
CA LEU A 100 -9.83 20.22 -11.69
C LEU A 100 -9.22 20.71 -10.37
N LEU A 101 -9.96 20.54 -9.28
CA LEU A 101 -9.52 20.90 -7.92
C LEU A 101 -8.50 19.90 -7.35
N ASN A 102 -8.66 18.60 -7.66
CA ASN A 102 -7.79 17.56 -7.14
C ASN A 102 -7.56 16.44 -8.18
N PRO A 103 -6.50 16.55 -9.00
CA PRO A 103 -6.17 15.55 -10.03
C PRO A 103 -5.97 14.13 -9.48
N GLU A 104 -5.48 13.98 -8.25
CA GLU A 104 -5.20 12.68 -7.64
C GLU A 104 -6.47 11.90 -7.30
N GLU A 105 -7.45 12.56 -6.69
CA GLU A 105 -8.75 11.96 -6.38
C GLU A 105 -9.52 11.63 -7.67
N THR A 106 -9.46 12.51 -8.68
CA THR A 106 -10.05 12.24 -9.99
C THR A 106 -9.39 11.04 -10.67
N ALA A 107 -8.05 10.92 -10.63
CA ALA A 107 -7.34 9.77 -11.18
C ALA A 107 -7.76 8.46 -10.53
N ARG A 108 -7.98 8.45 -9.21
CA ARG A 108 -8.47 7.28 -8.48
C ARG A 108 -9.89 6.89 -8.91
N ALA A 109 -10.79 7.86 -9.01
CA ALA A 109 -12.17 7.64 -9.44
C ALA A 109 -12.23 7.11 -10.89
N VAL A 110 -11.44 7.69 -11.80
CA VAL A 110 -11.38 7.29 -13.20
C VAL A 110 -10.78 5.89 -13.36
N SER A 111 -9.69 5.57 -12.66
CA SER A 111 -9.12 4.21 -12.64
C SER A 111 -10.14 3.18 -12.15
N HIS A 112 -10.87 3.50 -11.07
CA HIS A 112 -11.91 2.60 -10.56
C HIS A 112 -13.05 2.40 -11.57
N ALA A 113 -13.53 3.47 -12.20
CA ALA A 113 -14.56 3.40 -13.23
C ALA A 113 -14.09 2.58 -14.46
N TYR A 114 -12.85 2.75 -14.87
CA TYR A 114 -12.24 1.95 -15.95
C TYR A 114 -12.19 0.46 -15.60
N GLN A 115 -11.76 0.12 -14.37
CA GLN A 115 -11.73 -1.26 -13.89
C GLN A 115 -13.13 -1.88 -13.86
N LEU A 116 -14.15 -1.15 -13.37
CA LEU A 116 -15.54 -1.62 -13.38
C LEU A 116 -16.04 -1.86 -14.81
N LEU A 117 -15.80 -0.90 -15.72
CA LEU A 117 -16.19 -1.01 -17.12
C LEU A 117 -15.61 -2.27 -17.78
N ARG A 118 -14.35 -2.60 -17.50
CA ARG A 118 -13.69 -3.82 -17.98
C ARG A 118 -14.20 -5.09 -17.30
N GLN A 119 -14.31 -5.10 -15.97
CA GLN A 119 -14.75 -6.26 -15.19
C GLN A 119 -16.18 -6.70 -15.55
N TRP A 120 -17.05 -5.75 -15.85
CA TRP A 120 -18.45 -5.98 -16.23
C TRP A 120 -18.65 -6.15 -17.75
N GLN A 121 -17.59 -5.98 -18.55
CA GLN A 121 -17.62 -6.11 -20.01
C GLN A 121 -18.65 -5.18 -20.67
N LEU A 122 -18.73 -3.94 -20.17
CA LEU A 122 -19.76 -2.99 -20.59
C LEU A 122 -19.56 -2.55 -22.05
N GLU A 123 -18.32 -2.51 -22.55
CA GLU A 123 -18.06 -2.13 -23.95
C GLU A 123 -18.53 -3.20 -24.93
N GLU A 124 -18.27 -4.48 -24.64
CA GLU A 124 -18.69 -5.59 -25.49
C GLU A 124 -20.20 -5.80 -25.48
N LYS A 125 -20.86 -5.51 -24.35
CA LYS A 125 -22.30 -5.73 -24.17
C LYS A 125 -23.16 -4.52 -24.50
N GLN A 126 -22.64 -3.32 -24.29
CA GLN A 126 -23.41 -2.06 -24.29
C GLN A 126 -22.66 -0.86 -24.89
N GLY A 127 -21.68 -1.09 -25.80
CA GLY A 127 -20.90 -0.01 -26.43
C GLY A 127 -21.74 1.10 -27.10
N ASP A 128 -22.82 0.74 -27.78
CA ASP A 128 -23.74 1.70 -28.42
C ASP A 128 -24.49 2.57 -27.38
N VAL A 129 -24.79 2.00 -26.22
CA VAL A 129 -25.43 2.72 -25.11
C VAL A 129 -24.41 3.68 -24.49
N LEU A 130 -23.17 3.24 -24.26
CA LEU A 130 -22.11 4.09 -23.70
C LEU A 130 -21.83 5.31 -24.59
N THR A 131 -21.77 5.12 -25.90
CA THR A 131 -21.55 6.22 -26.86
C THR A 131 -22.75 7.17 -26.91
N SER A 132 -23.98 6.66 -26.78
CA SER A 132 -25.19 7.50 -26.69
C SER A 132 -25.22 8.39 -25.45
N HIS A 133 -24.58 7.98 -24.35
CA HIS A 133 -24.49 8.77 -23.11
C HIS A 133 -23.39 9.84 -23.13
N ARG A 134 -22.65 10.04 -24.24
CA ARG A 134 -21.70 11.16 -24.41
C ARG A 134 -22.34 12.55 -24.28
N VAL A 135 -23.68 12.64 -24.26
CA VAL A 135 -24.40 13.89 -23.94
C VAL A 135 -24.10 14.36 -22.51
N ILE A 136 -23.77 13.44 -21.59
CA ILE A 136 -23.39 13.77 -20.22
C ILE A 136 -21.89 14.15 -20.22
N PRO A 137 -21.52 15.37 -19.78
CA PRO A 137 -20.15 15.86 -19.84
C PRO A 137 -19.13 14.93 -19.18
N ASP A 138 -19.45 14.42 -17.99
CA ASP A 138 -18.55 13.54 -17.23
C ASP A 138 -18.25 12.22 -17.97
N ILE A 139 -19.26 11.67 -18.65
CA ILE A 139 -19.10 10.45 -19.45
C ILE A 139 -18.27 10.73 -20.70
N ALA A 140 -18.49 11.86 -21.37
CA ALA A 140 -17.67 12.25 -22.52
C ALA A 140 -16.19 12.39 -22.14
N VAL A 141 -15.91 13.11 -21.04
CA VAL A 141 -14.56 13.31 -20.52
C VAL A 141 -13.91 11.99 -20.11
N PHE A 142 -14.65 11.13 -19.40
CA PHE A 142 -14.17 9.80 -19.02
C PHE A 142 -13.79 8.95 -20.24
N LEU A 143 -14.63 8.95 -21.29
CA LEU A 143 -14.35 8.20 -22.52
C LEU A 143 -13.14 8.74 -23.28
N ASP A 144 -12.91 10.05 -23.24
CA ASP A 144 -11.75 10.69 -23.87
C ASP A 144 -10.46 10.34 -23.10
N TRP A 145 -10.45 10.46 -21.77
CA TRP A 145 -9.32 10.04 -20.93
C TRP A 145 -9.03 8.55 -21.04
N LYS A 146 -10.07 7.71 -21.16
CA LYS A 146 -9.92 6.28 -21.43
C LYS A 146 -9.19 6.03 -22.75
N ALA A 147 -9.60 6.70 -23.82
CA ALA A 147 -8.97 6.52 -25.13
C ALA A 147 -7.49 6.93 -25.08
N GLU A 148 -7.17 8.00 -24.35
CA GLU A 148 -5.80 8.45 -24.12
C GLU A 148 -5.00 7.45 -23.29
N PHE A 149 -5.60 6.88 -22.24
CA PHE A 149 -4.99 5.83 -21.43
C PHE A 149 -4.66 4.57 -22.23
N GLU A 150 -5.60 4.11 -23.07
CA GLU A 150 -5.40 2.96 -23.96
C GLU A 150 -4.27 3.24 -24.97
N ALA A 151 -4.27 4.42 -25.59
CA ALA A 151 -3.23 4.83 -26.54
C ALA A 151 -1.85 4.90 -25.87
N GLU A 152 -1.77 5.41 -24.65
CA GLU A 152 -0.51 5.54 -23.93
C GLU A 152 0.02 4.21 -23.42
N CYS A 153 -0.89 3.30 -23.01
CA CYS A 153 -0.54 1.92 -22.75
C CYS A 153 0.05 1.23 -23.99
N GLU A 154 -0.55 1.41 -25.17
CA GLU A 154 0.00 0.87 -26.41
C GLU A 154 1.36 1.48 -26.78
N ARG A 155 1.51 2.80 -26.65
CA ARG A 155 2.76 3.50 -26.96
C ARG A 155 3.92 3.08 -26.06
N ARG A 156 3.66 2.93 -24.75
CA ARG A 156 4.66 2.53 -23.74
C ARG A 156 4.78 1.00 -23.61
N GLN A 157 3.99 0.23 -24.37
CA GLN A 157 3.94 -1.23 -24.29
C GLN A 157 3.56 -1.72 -22.86
N LEU A 158 2.60 -1.03 -22.25
CA LEU A 158 2.03 -1.33 -20.94
C LEU A 158 0.65 -1.97 -21.11
N ILE A 159 0.21 -2.68 -20.07
CA ILE A 159 -1.15 -3.23 -20.03
C ILE A 159 -1.69 -3.26 -18.60
N SER A 160 -2.91 -2.76 -18.41
CA SER A 160 -3.59 -2.82 -17.10
C SER A 160 -3.90 -4.26 -16.71
N LEU A 161 -4.05 -4.54 -15.42
CA LEU A 161 -4.39 -5.90 -14.97
C LEU A 161 -5.75 -6.38 -15.51
N ALA A 162 -6.73 -5.48 -15.62
CA ALA A 162 -8.04 -5.79 -16.19
C ALA A 162 -7.94 -6.16 -17.68
N ASP A 163 -7.09 -5.46 -18.43
CA ASP A 163 -6.83 -5.79 -19.84
C ASP A 163 -6.02 -7.08 -20.00
N CYS A 164 -5.11 -7.38 -19.07
CA CYS A 164 -4.43 -8.68 -19.02
C CYS A 164 -5.43 -9.83 -18.97
N LEU A 165 -6.41 -9.76 -18.06
CA LEU A 165 -7.50 -10.74 -17.92
C LEU A 165 -8.28 -10.90 -19.23
N LYS A 166 -8.62 -9.79 -19.89
CA LYS A 166 -9.33 -9.80 -21.17
C LYS A 166 -8.53 -10.51 -22.27
N VAL A 167 -7.23 -10.23 -22.38
CA VAL A 167 -6.34 -10.89 -23.35
C VAL A 167 -6.16 -12.38 -23.04
N ILE A 168 -5.99 -12.73 -21.76
CA ILE A 168 -5.92 -14.12 -21.29
C ILE A 168 -7.19 -14.89 -21.71
N ASN A 169 -8.37 -14.36 -21.40
CA ASN A 169 -9.64 -15.00 -21.76
C ASN A 169 -9.76 -15.18 -23.28
N ARG A 170 -9.42 -14.14 -24.06
CA ARG A 170 -9.46 -14.21 -25.53
C ARG A 170 -8.51 -15.26 -26.09
N HIS A 171 -7.31 -15.39 -25.53
CA HIS A 171 -6.34 -16.41 -25.94
C HIS A 171 -6.86 -17.82 -25.64
N CYS A 172 -7.35 -18.05 -24.42
CA CYS A 172 -7.91 -19.35 -24.02
C CYS A 172 -9.10 -19.76 -24.90
N LEU A 173 -9.92 -18.80 -25.34
CA LEU A 173 -11.06 -19.07 -26.22
C LEU A 173 -10.66 -19.36 -27.67
N ASN A 174 -9.69 -18.63 -28.23
CA ASN A 174 -9.43 -18.64 -29.67
C ASN A 174 -8.23 -19.50 -30.09
N VAL A 175 -7.21 -19.61 -29.23
CA VAL A 175 -5.92 -20.24 -29.58
C VAL A 175 -5.77 -21.58 -28.90
N GLY A 176 -6.05 -21.65 -27.60
CA GLY A 176 -5.94 -22.87 -26.81
C GLY A 176 -5.51 -22.63 -25.37
N PRO A 177 -5.35 -23.71 -24.59
CA PRO A 177 -5.03 -23.62 -23.18
C PRO A 177 -3.65 -22.99 -22.96
N LEU A 178 -3.52 -22.28 -21.84
CA LEU A 178 -2.24 -21.79 -21.36
C LEU A 178 -1.41 -22.94 -20.79
N PRO A 179 -0.06 -22.79 -20.71
CA PRO A 179 0.84 -23.82 -20.19
C PRO A 179 0.73 -23.93 -18.65
N LEU A 180 -0.43 -24.37 -18.17
CA LEU A 180 -0.75 -24.57 -16.76
C LEU A 180 -0.76 -26.07 -16.47
N SER A 181 -0.11 -26.49 -15.39
CA SER A 181 0.03 -27.91 -15.03
C SER A 181 -0.70 -28.31 -13.75
N ASN A 182 -1.41 -27.38 -13.11
CA ASN A 182 -2.01 -27.62 -11.80
C ASN A 182 -3.54 -27.71 -11.89
N ASP A 183 -4.15 -28.52 -11.02
CA ASP A 183 -5.56 -28.41 -10.70
C ASP A 183 -5.83 -27.14 -9.87
N PHE A 184 -7.08 -26.67 -9.88
CA PHE A 184 -7.45 -25.41 -9.23
C PHE A 184 -8.54 -25.61 -8.17
N CYS A 185 -8.47 -24.79 -7.12
CA CYS A 185 -9.52 -24.67 -6.13
C CYS A 185 -9.88 -23.18 -5.97
N LEU A 186 -11.14 -22.83 -6.19
CA LEU A 186 -11.66 -21.48 -6.00
C LEU A 186 -12.29 -21.38 -4.62
N TYR A 187 -11.74 -20.54 -3.75
CA TYR A 187 -12.23 -20.36 -2.38
C TYR A 187 -12.82 -18.97 -2.17
N SER A 188 -14.05 -18.91 -1.63
CA SER A 188 -14.74 -17.66 -1.24
C SER A 188 -15.05 -16.69 -2.40
N PHE A 189 -15.45 -17.22 -3.56
CA PHE A 189 -15.97 -16.42 -4.67
C PHE A 189 -17.51 -16.47 -4.70
N LEU A 190 -18.15 -15.51 -4.03
CA LEU A 190 -19.62 -15.46 -3.93
C LEU A 190 -20.31 -15.00 -5.22
N SER A 191 -19.92 -13.82 -5.74
CA SER A 191 -20.47 -13.25 -6.97
C SER A 191 -19.35 -12.61 -7.79
N PRO A 192 -18.54 -13.42 -8.50
CA PRO A 192 -17.43 -12.92 -9.28
C PRO A 192 -17.93 -12.05 -10.46
N PRO A 193 -17.26 -10.93 -10.77
CA PRO A 193 -17.55 -10.15 -11.97
C PRO A 193 -17.49 -11.00 -13.25
N PRO A 194 -18.23 -10.65 -14.31
CA PRO A 194 -18.27 -11.41 -15.57
C PRO A 194 -16.90 -11.75 -16.16
N LEU A 195 -15.94 -10.83 -16.10
CA LEU A 195 -14.59 -11.07 -16.60
C LEU A 195 -13.86 -12.21 -15.86
N TYR A 196 -14.07 -12.33 -14.55
CA TYR A 196 -13.55 -13.45 -13.74
C TYR A 196 -14.35 -14.73 -13.97
N ALA A 197 -15.67 -14.63 -14.14
CA ALA A 197 -16.50 -15.78 -14.47
C ALA A 197 -16.07 -16.44 -15.79
N ASP A 198 -15.76 -15.64 -16.81
CA ASP A 198 -15.24 -16.12 -18.11
C ASP A 198 -13.87 -16.79 -17.99
N LEU A 199 -13.00 -16.26 -17.11
CA LEU A 199 -11.72 -16.88 -16.80
C LEU A 199 -11.93 -18.27 -16.18
N PHE A 200 -12.78 -18.36 -15.15
CA PHE A 200 -13.08 -19.63 -14.49
C PHE A 200 -13.70 -20.63 -15.46
N ALA A 201 -14.67 -20.21 -16.27
CA ALA A 201 -15.28 -21.06 -17.29
C ALA A 201 -14.27 -21.53 -18.34
N SER A 202 -13.27 -20.70 -18.70
CA SER A 202 -12.20 -21.08 -19.62
C SER A 202 -11.25 -22.11 -19.01
N LEU A 203 -10.93 -21.97 -17.72
CA LEU A 203 -10.09 -22.92 -16.99
C LEU A 203 -10.79 -24.29 -16.82
N GLU A 204 -12.10 -24.30 -16.57
CA GLU A 204 -12.89 -25.55 -16.40
C GLU A 204 -12.89 -26.45 -17.63
N LYS A 205 -12.66 -25.90 -18.82
CA LYS A 205 -12.59 -26.68 -20.06
C LYS A 205 -11.34 -27.56 -20.13
N HIS A 206 -10.29 -27.20 -19.41
CA HIS A 206 -8.96 -27.80 -19.55
C HIS A 206 -8.37 -28.32 -18.23
N HIS A 207 -8.93 -27.91 -17.08
CA HIS A 207 -8.44 -28.25 -15.74
C HIS A 207 -9.59 -28.64 -14.82
N SER A 208 -9.29 -29.48 -13.81
CA SER A 208 -10.23 -29.77 -12.73
C SER A 208 -10.32 -28.56 -11.80
N ILE A 209 -11.54 -28.04 -11.59
CA ILE A 209 -11.79 -26.91 -10.67
C ILE A 209 -12.77 -27.34 -9.58
N GLN A 210 -12.33 -27.25 -8.33
CA GLN A 210 -13.21 -27.36 -7.17
C GLN A 210 -13.63 -25.95 -6.71
N ARG A 211 -14.93 -25.73 -6.51
CA ARG A 211 -15.46 -24.49 -5.93
C ARG A 211 -15.85 -24.72 -4.48
N ILE A 212 -15.33 -23.90 -3.58
CA ILE A 212 -15.58 -23.98 -2.15
C ILE A 212 -16.02 -22.60 -1.65
N ASN A 213 -17.27 -22.51 -1.25
CA ASN A 213 -17.80 -21.34 -0.57
C ASN A 213 -18.07 -21.71 0.88
N PRO A 214 -17.48 -21.00 1.86
CA PRO A 214 -17.77 -21.26 3.26
C PRO A 214 -19.26 -20.98 3.51
N GLU A 215 -19.94 -21.93 4.12
CA GLU A 215 -21.32 -21.73 4.59
C GLU A 215 -21.31 -20.79 5.79
N PRO A 216 -22.31 -19.91 5.94
CA PRO A 216 -22.43 -19.11 7.14
C PRO A 216 -22.57 -20.03 8.36
N PRO A 217 -21.81 -19.81 9.44
CA PRO A 217 -21.92 -20.65 10.62
C PRO A 217 -23.35 -20.56 11.18
N ASP A 218 -23.98 -21.71 11.42
CA ASP A 218 -25.23 -21.76 12.18
C ASP A 218 -24.89 -21.50 13.65
N THR A 219 -24.98 -20.23 14.06
CA THR A 219 -24.61 -19.83 15.41
C THR A 219 -25.64 -20.28 16.44
N GLY A 220 -26.85 -20.71 16.05
CA GLY A 220 -27.93 -21.15 16.96
C GLY A 220 -28.37 -20.12 18.02
N ILE A 221 -27.73 -18.95 18.05
CA ILE A 221 -27.82 -17.91 19.07
C ILE A 221 -28.18 -16.61 18.35
N GLY A 222 -29.32 -16.03 18.72
CA GLY A 222 -29.71 -14.70 18.24
C GLY A 222 -28.71 -13.63 18.70
N GLY A 223 -28.32 -12.74 17.79
CA GLY A 223 -27.45 -11.61 18.11
C GLY A 223 -28.04 -10.73 19.21
N LYS A 224 -27.18 -10.18 20.08
CA LYS A 224 -27.59 -9.16 21.07
C LYS A 224 -27.47 -7.79 20.42
N HIS A 225 -28.45 -6.94 20.67
CA HIS A 225 -28.46 -5.54 20.20
C HIS A 225 -28.37 -4.59 21.40
N PHE A 226 -27.46 -3.63 21.31
CA PHE A 226 -27.25 -2.60 22.32
C PHE A 226 -27.45 -1.23 21.69
N LYS A 227 -28.07 -0.31 22.44
CA LYS A 227 -28.23 1.09 22.05
C LYS A 227 -27.42 1.95 23.01
N PHE A 228 -26.65 2.88 22.45
CA PHE A 228 -25.86 3.85 23.18
C PHE A 228 -26.27 5.27 22.79
N ASP A 229 -26.15 6.20 23.73
CA ASP A 229 -26.49 7.61 23.51
C ASP A 229 -25.34 8.40 22.87
N SER A 230 -24.11 7.88 22.96
CA SER A 230 -22.94 8.48 22.33
C SER A 230 -21.94 7.46 21.80
N TRP A 231 -21.16 7.87 20.80
CA TRP A 231 -20.01 7.11 20.29
C TRP A 231 -19.01 6.74 21.39
N ARG A 232 -18.83 7.63 22.38
CA ARG A 232 -17.90 7.37 23.48
C ARG A 232 -18.38 6.22 24.37
N ASP A 233 -19.69 6.13 24.61
CA ASP A 233 -20.28 5.08 25.43
C ASP A 233 -20.25 3.74 24.71
N GLU A 234 -20.51 3.74 23.39
CA GLU A 234 -20.38 2.55 22.55
C GLU A 234 -18.96 1.98 22.56
N ILE A 235 -17.93 2.83 22.39
CA ILE A 235 -16.54 2.35 22.45
C ILE A 235 -16.19 1.84 23.85
N SER A 236 -16.59 2.55 24.91
CA SER A 236 -16.30 2.10 26.28
C SER A 236 -16.91 0.73 26.56
N ALA A 237 -18.18 0.53 26.19
CA ALA A 237 -18.84 -0.77 26.32
C ALA A 237 -18.18 -1.87 25.47
N CYS A 238 -17.73 -1.53 24.26
CA CYS A 238 -16.95 -2.44 23.42
C CYS A 238 -15.63 -2.84 24.10
N CYS A 239 -14.89 -1.88 24.69
CA CYS A 239 -13.64 -2.16 25.39
C CYS A 239 -13.86 -3.06 26.61
N GLU A 240 -14.87 -2.78 27.43
CA GLU A 240 -15.25 -3.60 28.59
C GLU A 240 -15.65 -5.02 28.16
N TRP A 241 -16.38 -5.14 27.05
CA TRP A 241 -16.78 -6.43 26.49
C TRP A 241 -15.58 -7.26 26.01
N VAL A 242 -14.63 -6.63 25.31
CA VAL A 242 -13.39 -7.28 24.87
C VAL A 242 -12.58 -7.75 26.07
N GLU A 243 -12.39 -6.90 27.08
CA GLU A 243 -11.66 -7.23 28.30
C GLU A 243 -12.31 -8.41 29.03
N ALA A 244 -13.63 -8.41 29.18
CA ALA A 244 -14.37 -9.50 29.80
C ALA A 244 -14.17 -10.83 29.07
N ILE A 245 -14.19 -10.84 27.73
CA ILE A 245 -13.94 -12.06 26.95
C ILE A 245 -12.50 -12.53 27.10
N LEU A 246 -11.52 -11.64 26.96
CA LEU A 246 -10.10 -11.99 27.06
C LEU A 246 -9.72 -12.50 28.46
N SER A 247 -10.41 -12.02 29.51
CA SER A 247 -10.22 -12.51 30.88
C SER A 247 -10.63 -13.98 31.06
N VAL A 248 -11.66 -14.44 30.33
CA VAL A 248 -12.17 -15.81 30.38
C VAL A 248 -11.48 -16.70 29.35
N SER A 249 -11.22 -16.18 28.15
CA SER A 249 -10.66 -16.90 27.01
C SER A 249 -9.56 -16.07 26.33
N PRO A 250 -8.32 -16.13 26.83
CA PRO A 250 -7.20 -15.34 26.30
C PRO A 250 -6.85 -15.59 24.84
N ASN A 251 -7.26 -16.74 24.28
CA ASN A 251 -6.96 -17.12 22.89
C ASN A 251 -8.17 -16.97 21.95
N ALA A 252 -9.30 -16.45 22.42
CA ALA A 252 -10.50 -16.28 21.59
C ALA A 252 -10.26 -15.26 20.47
N HIS A 253 -10.65 -15.58 19.25
CA HIS A 253 -10.55 -14.66 18.12
C HIS A 253 -11.73 -13.67 18.15
N ILE A 254 -11.43 -12.41 18.47
CA ILE A 254 -12.42 -11.35 18.60
C ILE A 254 -12.33 -10.42 17.38
N GLY A 255 -13.45 -10.25 16.68
CA GLY A 255 -13.63 -9.28 15.62
C GLY A 255 -14.40 -8.06 16.09
N ILE A 256 -13.83 -6.87 15.91
CA ILE A 256 -14.52 -5.59 16.01
C ILE A 256 -14.67 -5.08 14.59
N VAL A 257 -15.90 -4.95 14.12
CA VAL A 257 -16.19 -4.68 12.71
C VAL A 257 -17.13 -3.50 12.56
N GLY A 258 -16.76 -2.54 11.73
CA GLY A 258 -17.61 -1.38 11.46
C GLY A 258 -17.01 -0.46 10.40
N GLU A 259 -17.86 0.35 9.79
CA GLU A 259 -17.41 1.40 8.87
C GLU A 259 -16.97 2.62 9.71
N LEU A 260 -15.64 2.78 9.84
CA LEU A 260 -15.00 3.78 10.67
C LEU A 260 -14.03 4.62 9.81
N ASP A 261 -14.04 5.94 10.01
CA ASP A 261 -13.03 6.83 9.45
C ASP A 261 -11.67 6.70 10.19
N GLU A 262 -10.60 7.28 9.62
CA GLU A 262 -9.24 7.25 10.21
C GLU A 262 -9.21 7.80 11.66
N SER A 263 -10.08 8.74 12.01
CA SER A 263 -10.10 9.36 13.35
C SER A 263 -10.74 8.43 14.38
N ARG A 264 -11.87 7.83 14.03
CA ARG A 264 -12.62 6.87 14.85
C ARG A 264 -11.84 5.59 15.04
N MET A 265 -11.19 5.09 13.97
CA MET A 265 -10.30 3.93 14.02
C MET A 265 -9.18 4.14 15.03
N ARG A 266 -8.48 5.29 14.97
CA ARG A 266 -7.44 5.66 15.93
C ARG A 266 -7.98 5.79 17.36
N GLU A 267 -9.18 6.32 17.53
CA GLU A 267 -9.81 6.40 18.86
C GLU A 267 -10.09 5.01 19.45
N VAL A 268 -10.65 4.09 18.66
CA VAL A 268 -10.94 2.71 19.08
C VAL A 268 -9.66 1.99 19.49
N LYS A 269 -8.62 2.01 18.64
CA LYS A 269 -7.34 1.38 18.96
C LYS A 269 -6.68 1.96 20.20
N ARG A 270 -6.68 3.30 20.33
CA ARG A 270 -6.11 3.97 21.50
C ARG A 270 -6.83 3.57 22.79
N ARG A 271 -8.16 3.54 22.80
CA ARG A 271 -8.94 3.16 23.99
C ARG A 271 -8.76 1.68 24.33
N LEU A 272 -8.78 0.79 23.35
CA LEU A 272 -8.54 -0.64 23.57
C LEU A 272 -7.14 -0.90 24.12
N ASN A 273 -6.10 -0.29 23.55
CA ASN A 273 -4.74 -0.42 24.08
C ASN A 273 -4.64 0.12 25.51
N GLN A 274 -5.33 1.23 25.83
CA GLN A 274 -5.40 1.76 27.20
C GLN A 274 -6.08 0.80 28.19
N THR A 275 -7.13 0.11 27.76
CA THR A 275 -7.84 -0.88 28.58
C THR A 275 -7.03 -2.15 28.77
N LEU A 276 -6.41 -2.68 27.71
CA LEU A 276 -5.71 -3.97 27.72
C LEU A 276 -4.30 -3.90 28.31
N ASP A 277 -3.58 -2.81 28.09
CA ASP A 277 -2.26 -2.58 28.66
C ASP A 277 -2.13 -1.12 29.14
N PRO A 278 -2.58 -0.82 30.38
CA PRO A 278 -2.41 0.51 30.96
C PRO A 278 -0.94 0.97 31.05
N GLN A 279 0.02 0.03 31.10
CA GLN A 279 1.46 0.35 31.16
C GLN A 279 2.06 0.67 29.80
N SER A 280 1.38 0.34 28.68
CA SER A 280 1.80 0.70 27.32
C SER A 280 1.98 2.21 27.15
N LEU A 281 1.23 3.03 27.90
CA LEU A 281 1.35 4.49 27.89
C LEU A 281 2.73 5.00 28.35
N LEU A 282 3.50 4.17 29.05
CA LEU A 282 4.84 4.50 29.53
C LEU A 282 5.95 3.91 28.63
N GLN A 283 5.59 3.11 27.61
CA GLN A 283 6.51 2.40 26.73
C GLN A 283 6.50 3.01 25.32
N PHE A 284 7.35 4.01 25.07
CA PHE A 284 7.37 4.75 23.81
C PHE A 284 7.94 3.96 22.62
N ASP A 285 8.83 2.99 22.85
CA ASP A 285 9.53 2.24 21.79
C ASP A 285 9.06 0.78 21.63
N THR A 286 8.27 0.27 22.58
CA THR A 286 7.94 -1.17 22.69
C THR A 286 6.47 -1.48 22.89
N ALA A 287 5.57 -0.48 22.76
CA ALA A 287 4.14 -0.71 22.92
C ALA A 287 3.70 -1.92 22.07
N PRO A 288 3.24 -3.02 22.69
CA PRO A 288 2.81 -4.18 21.94
C PRO A 288 1.61 -3.78 21.10
N ASN A 289 1.65 -4.10 19.81
CA ASN A 289 0.46 -3.96 19.01
C ASN A 289 -0.49 -5.12 19.37
N HIS A 290 -1.54 -4.82 20.14
CA HIS A 290 -2.51 -5.80 20.61
C HIS A 290 -3.60 -6.09 19.57
N MET A 291 -3.55 -5.47 18.39
CA MET A 291 -4.62 -5.55 17.39
C MET A 291 -4.10 -5.73 15.98
N ASN A 292 -4.73 -6.63 15.23
CA ASN A 292 -4.61 -6.66 13.78
C ASN A 292 -5.61 -5.69 13.18
N SER A 293 -5.14 -4.84 12.28
CA SER A 293 -5.98 -3.92 11.51
C SER A 293 -5.44 -3.79 10.10
N SER A 294 -6.33 -3.51 9.17
CA SER A 294 -6.01 -3.26 7.76
C SER A 294 -5.34 -1.91 7.54
N GLN A 295 -5.70 -0.91 8.35
CA GLN A 295 -5.15 0.44 8.31
C GLN A 295 -4.09 0.64 9.38
N ALA A 296 -2.90 1.08 9.01
CA ALA A 296 -1.86 1.48 9.96
C ALA A 296 -2.29 2.68 10.83
N ASP A 297 -1.65 2.82 12.00
CA ASP A 297 -1.89 3.94 12.92
C ASP A 297 -1.30 5.26 12.44
N ALA A 298 -0.30 5.19 11.55
CA ALA A 298 0.40 6.31 10.97
C ALA A 298 0.70 6.07 9.48
N LYS A 299 0.77 7.15 8.71
CA LYS A 299 1.29 7.08 7.33
C LYS A 299 2.80 7.05 7.39
N LEU A 300 3.43 6.43 6.39
CA LEU A 300 4.88 6.36 6.33
C LEU A 300 5.52 7.76 6.28
N ASN A 301 4.81 8.76 5.75
CA ASN A 301 5.25 10.16 5.73
C ASN A 301 5.27 10.85 7.11
N ASP A 302 4.51 10.34 8.08
CA ASP A 302 4.43 10.92 9.43
C ASP A 302 5.57 10.41 10.32
N GLU A 303 6.24 9.33 9.90
CA GLU A 303 7.41 8.78 10.59
C GLU A 303 8.60 9.72 10.49
N ALA A 304 9.16 10.10 11.64
CA ALA A 304 10.28 11.05 11.72
C ALA A 304 11.48 10.60 10.87
N LEU A 305 11.79 9.29 10.88
CA LEU A 305 12.87 8.71 10.09
C LEU A 305 12.70 8.98 8.58
N ILE A 306 11.48 8.83 8.09
CA ILE A 306 11.14 8.96 6.67
C ILE A 306 11.02 10.42 6.28
N HIS A 307 10.34 11.21 7.11
CA HIS A 307 10.19 12.64 6.90
C HIS A 307 11.56 13.32 6.81
N ASP A 308 12.48 13.00 7.72
CA ASP A 308 13.83 13.56 7.72
C ASP A 308 14.62 13.09 6.49
N GLY A 309 14.48 11.82 6.10
CA GLY A 309 15.03 11.31 4.84
C GLY A 309 14.55 12.11 3.62
N LEU A 310 13.25 12.40 3.53
CA LEU A 310 12.68 13.20 2.44
C LEU A 310 13.17 14.66 2.45
N LEU A 311 13.39 15.25 3.62
CA LEU A 311 13.99 16.58 3.75
C LEU A 311 15.47 16.57 3.33
N LEU A 312 16.24 15.54 3.68
CA LEU A 312 17.63 15.37 3.24
C LEU A 312 17.72 15.26 1.72
N LEU A 313 16.79 14.52 1.09
CA LEU A 313 16.65 14.49 -0.36
C LEU A 313 16.16 15.82 -0.95
N GLY A 314 15.56 16.70 -0.15
CA GLY A 314 15.22 18.05 -0.56
C GLY A 314 16.46 18.90 -0.85
N LEU A 315 17.57 18.69 -0.11
CA LEU A 315 18.79 19.51 -0.17
C LEU A 315 19.43 19.61 -1.57
N ILE A 316 19.15 18.66 -2.45
CA ILE A 316 19.65 18.63 -3.83
C ILE A 316 18.83 19.49 -4.81
N ARG A 317 17.69 20.04 -4.38
CA ARG A 317 16.95 21.05 -5.17
C ARG A 317 17.68 22.40 -5.12
N GLU A 318 17.33 23.30 -6.04
CA GLU A 318 17.97 24.61 -6.14
C GLU A 318 17.74 25.49 -4.90
N GLU A 319 16.52 25.51 -4.37
CA GLU A 319 16.15 26.30 -3.20
C GLU A 319 15.43 25.45 -2.16
N GLN A 320 15.78 25.65 -0.89
CA GLN A 320 15.15 25.03 0.28
C GLN A 320 14.64 26.09 1.24
N LEU A 321 13.61 25.74 2.01
CA LEU A 321 13.16 26.60 3.09
C LEU A 321 14.16 26.53 4.24
N SER A 322 14.59 27.69 4.74
CA SER A 322 15.55 27.78 5.84
C SER A 322 15.02 27.11 7.12
N GLU A 323 13.70 27.08 7.32
CA GLU A 323 13.05 26.37 8.42
C GLU A 323 13.27 24.84 8.34
N GLU A 324 13.14 24.26 7.16
CA GLU A 324 13.36 22.82 6.93
C GLU A 324 14.83 22.45 7.20
N ILE A 325 15.77 23.30 6.78
CA ILE A 325 17.20 23.12 7.09
C ILE A 325 17.43 23.18 8.61
N CYS A 326 16.83 24.16 9.30
CA CYS A 326 16.98 24.26 10.75
C CYS A 326 16.38 23.04 11.47
N ARG A 327 15.28 22.49 10.96
CA ARG A 327 14.68 21.24 11.45
C ARG A 327 15.63 20.05 11.21
N LEU A 328 16.22 19.94 10.02
CA LEU A 328 17.20 18.91 9.68
C LEU A 328 18.43 18.93 10.61
N LEU A 329 18.92 20.12 11.00
CA LEU A 329 20.07 20.23 11.92
C LEU A 329 19.77 19.66 13.33
N ARG A 330 18.48 19.55 13.69
CA ARG A 330 18.02 18.92 14.94
C ARG A 330 17.68 17.45 14.78
N SER A 331 17.71 16.92 13.55
CA SER A 331 17.40 15.53 13.27
C SER A 331 18.46 14.61 13.90
N PRO A 332 18.05 13.52 14.58
CA PRO A 332 18.98 12.49 15.05
C PRO A 332 19.52 11.64 13.90
N PHE A 333 18.92 11.70 12.71
CA PHE A 333 19.27 10.86 11.55
C PHE A 333 20.27 11.52 10.58
N LEU A 334 20.64 12.78 10.81
CA LEU A 334 21.62 13.51 9.99
C LEU A 334 23.01 13.35 10.60
N LEU A 335 23.89 12.54 9.99
CA LEU A 335 25.27 12.27 10.44
C LEU A 335 25.36 11.85 11.92
N ASP A 336 26.44 11.20 12.35
CA ASP A 336 26.51 10.69 13.73
C ASP A 336 26.29 11.80 14.78
N GLU A 337 25.35 11.58 15.71
CA GLU A 337 24.84 12.55 16.67
C GLU A 337 25.92 12.96 17.69
N HIS A 338 26.80 12.01 18.03
CA HIS A 338 27.67 12.13 19.20
C HIS A 338 28.90 13.02 19.00
N THR A 339 29.25 13.38 17.77
CA THR A 339 30.53 14.05 17.50
C THR A 339 30.47 15.58 17.50
N ASN A 340 29.33 16.23 17.21
CA ASN A 340 29.32 17.67 16.90
C ASN A 340 28.04 18.46 17.27
N TRP A 341 27.37 18.15 18.39
CA TRP A 341 26.11 18.83 18.77
C TRP A 341 26.23 20.37 18.90
N GLN A 342 27.36 20.86 19.42
CA GLN A 342 27.60 22.30 19.60
C GLN A 342 27.66 23.03 18.26
N ALA A 343 28.39 22.48 17.28
CA ALA A 343 28.49 23.06 15.95
C ALA A 343 27.13 23.10 15.24
N ARG A 344 26.30 22.04 15.39
CA ARG A 344 24.92 22.01 14.85
C ARG A 344 24.06 23.14 15.41
N PHE A 345 24.08 23.32 16.73
CA PHE A 345 23.30 24.37 17.39
C PHE A 345 23.76 25.77 16.99
N GLN A 346 25.08 26.00 16.94
CA GLN A 346 25.62 27.30 16.51
C GLN A 346 25.33 27.58 15.05
N LEU A 347 25.39 26.56 14.18
CA LEU A 347 25.02 26.67 12.78
C LEU A 347 23.55 27.06 12.66
N GLU A 348 22.64 26.34 13.33
CA GLU A 348 21.21 26.64 13.32
C GLU A 348 20.92 28.08 13.77
N ARG A 349 21.54 28.51 14.87
CA ARG A 349 21.43 29.88 15.39
C ARG A 349 21.92 30.92 14.37
N HIS A 350 22.99 30.62 13.65
CA HIS A 350 23.51 31.50 12.60
C HIS A 350 22.52 31.58 11.42
N LEU A 351 22.04 30.43 10.93
CA LEU A 351 21.07 30.37 9.82
C LEU A 351 19.81 31.18 10.14
N ARG A 352 19.21 31.00 11.33
CA ARG A 352 18.02 31.76 11.76
C ARG A 352 18.21 33.28 11.85
N ARG A 353 19.45 33.76 11.99
CA ARG A 353 19.77 35.19 12.13
C ARG A 353 20.16 35.86 10.81
N GLN A 354 20.64 35.10 9.83
CA GLN A 354 21.35 35.64 8.66
C GLN A 354 20.79 35.17 7.33
N LEU A 355 20.11 34.03 7.26
CA LEU A 355 19.50 33.57 6.02
C LEU A 355 18.13 34.21 5.79
N SER A 356 17.83 34.38 4.51
CA SER A 356 16.48 34.66 4.04
C SER A 356 15.58 33.44 4.27
N ASP A 357 14.30 33.56 3.95
CA ASP A 357 13.35 32.43 4.01
C ASP A 357 13.80 31.21 3.19
N ARG A 358 14.62 31.45 2.16
CA ARG A 358 15.17 30.43 1.26
C ARG A 358 16.69 30.39 1.30
N CYS A 359 17.24 29.21 1.12
CA CYS A 359 18.67 28.93 1.11
C CYS A 359 19.03 27.94 -0.01
N GLN A 360 20.10 28.23 -0.73
CA GLN A 360 20.66 27.29 -1.71
C GLN A 360 21.70 26.36 -1.06
N LEU A 361 21.89 25.17 -1.63
CA LEU A 361 22.90 24.21 -1.18
C LEU A 361 24.33 24.82 -1.18
N SER A 362 24.63 25.68 -2.16
CA SER A 362 25.90 26.40 -2.29
C SER A 362 26.15 27.36 -1.12
N GLU A 363 25.12 28.08 -0.68
CA GLU A 363 25.17 29.01 0.45
C GLU A 363 25.35 28.24 1.76
N LEU A 364 24.58 27.17 1.95
CA LEU A 364 24.70 26.30 3.11
C LEU A 364 26.11 25.70 3.22
N GLN A 365 26.64 25.20 2.10
CA GLN A 365 28.01 24.68 2.02
C GLN A 365 29.04 25.76 2.36
N PHE A 366 28.88 26.99 1.85
CA PHE A 366 29.78 28.10 2.11
C PHE A 366 29.78 28.49 3.60
N ILE A 367 28.62 28.56 4.24
CA ILE A 367 28.49 28.91 5.65
C ILE A 367 29.08 27.80 6.54
N ALA A 368 28.68 26.54 6.32
CA ALA A 368 29.13 25.40 7.12
C ALA A 368 30.66 25.16 7.02
N GLY A 369 31.27 25.56 5.90
CA GLY A 369 32.71 25.38 5.62
C GLY A 369 33.64 26.45 6.21
N GLN A 370 33.15 27.44 6.93
CA GLN A 370 33.98 28.51 7.50
C GLN A 370 34.77 28.01 8.72
N LYS A 371 36.05 27.67 8.51
CA LYS A 371 36.94 27.05 9.53
C LYS A 371 37.12 27.87 10.81
N ASP A 372 37.05 29.20 10.72
CA ASP A 372 37.33 30.11 11.84
C ASP A 372 36.12 30.36 12.76
N LYS A 373 35.07 29.55 12.63
CA LYS A 373 33.77 29.78 13.28
C LYS A 373 33.37 28.62 14.17
N ASP A 374 32.68 28.93 15.26
CA ASP A 374 32.17 27.95 16.23
C ASP A 374 31.14 26.98 15.65
N TYR A 375 30.60 27.30 14.47
CA TYR A 375 29.66 26.47 13.70
C TYR A 375 30.33 25.65 12.60
N TYR A 376 31.67 25.62 12.54
CA TYR A 376 32.39 24.81 11.56
C TYR A 376 32.12 23.33 11.79
N TRP A 377 31.62 22.66 10.75
CA TRP A 377 31.33 21.23 10.79
C TRP A 377 31.97 20.52 9.58
N PRO A 378 33.17 19.92 9.75
CA PRO A 378 33.93 19.33 8.65
C PRO A 378 33.19 18.20 7.93
N GLU A 379 32.59 17.25 8.65
CA GLU A 379 31.94 16.09 8.02
C GLU A 379 30.73 16.50 7.21
N PHE A 380 29.92 17.42 7.73
CA PHE A 380 28.76 17.95 7.02
C PHE A 380 29.18 18.75 5.79
N THR A 381 30.18 19.62 5.91
CA THR A 381 30.71 20.36 4.74
C THR A 381 31.25 19.41 3.66
N ALA A 382 31.95 18.34 4.06
CA ALA A 382 32.45 17.33 3.13
C ALA A 382 31.31 16.53 2.49
N ALA A 383 30.24 16.23 3.22
CA ALA A 383 29.04 15.61 2.68
C ALA A 383 28.38 16.53 1.65
N LEU A 384 28.07 17.79 2.00
CA LEU A 384 27.47 18.76 1.06
C LEU A 384 28.32 18.96 -0.21
N THR A 385 29.65 18.93 -0.07
CA THR A 385 30.57 19.01 -1.22
C THR A 385 30.41 17.81 -2.15
N ARG A 386 30.41 16.59 -1.61
CA ARG A 386 30.21 15.34 -2.38
C ARG A 386 28.84 15.32 -3.07
N LEU A 387 27.79 15.72 -2.37
CA LEU A 387 26.44 15.86 -2.94
C LEU A 387 26.45 16.79 -4.16
N ARG A 388 27.04 17.98 -4.02
CA ARG A 388 27.09 18.97 -5.11
C ARG A 388 27.91 18.49 -6.30
N GLU A 389 29.04 17.84 -6.06
CA GLU A 389 29.87 17.26 -7.14
C GLU A 389 29.13 16.15 -7.89
N ARG A 390 28.39 15.31 -7.17
CA ARG A 390 27.57 14.25 -7.75
C ARG A 390 26.46 14.83 -8.63
N MET A 391 25.69 15.78 -8.10
CA MET A 391 24.61 16.44 -8.86
C MET A 391 25.10 17.16 -10.12
N ARG A 392 26.34 17.66 -10.15
CA ARG A 392 26.94 18.27 -11.35
C ARG A 392 27.33 17.25 -12.43
N ARG A 393 27.58 15.99 -12.07
CA ARG A 393 27.96 14.93 -13.01
C ARG A 393 26.76 14.25 -13.65
N GLU A 394 25.62 14.30 -12.97
CA GLU A 394 24.39 13.67 -13.44
C GLU A 394 23.64 14.54 -14.45
N HIS A 395 22.80 13.89 -15.26
CA HIS A 395 21.92 14.59 -16.18
C HIS A 395 20.77 15.26 -15.41
N SER A 396 20.25 16.37 -15.95
CA SER A 396 19.12 17.08 -15.34
C SER A 396 17.81 16.28 -15.32
N ARG A 397 17.71 15.25 -16.16
CA ARG A 397 16.57 14.33 -16.22
C ARG A 397 17.03 12.89 -16.19
N LEU A 398 16.49 12.12 -15.25
CA LEU A 398 16.81 10.72 -15.03
C LEU A 398 15.53 9.91 -14.90
N SER A 399 15.61 8.61 -15.19
CA SER A 399 14.51 7.67 -14.88
C SER A 399 14.34 7.49 -13.37
N PRO A 400 13.13 7.18 -12.88
CA PRO A 400 12.86 6.84 -11.48
C PRO A 400 13.80 5.79 -10.89
N LEU A 401 14.19 4.76 -11.66
CA LEU A 401 15.19 3.77 -11.23
C LEU A 401 16.56 4.38 -10.94
N ARG A 402 16.98 5.36 -11.73
CA ARG A 402 18.25 6.08 -11.53
C ARG A 402 18.14 7.07 -10.37
N TRP A 403 16.99 7.75 -10.24
CA TRP A 403 16.71 8.60 -9.09
C TRP A 403 16.68 7.80 -7.78
N SER A 404 16.08 6.61 -7.74
CA SER A 404 16.05 5.79 -6.51
C SER A 404 17.45 5.36 -6.08
N GLN A 405 18.31 4.97 -7.03
CA GLN A 405 19.73 4.67 -6.77
C GLN A 405 20.48 5.90 -6.25
N LEU A 406 20.27 7.06 -6.87
CA LEU A 406 20.88 8.31 -6.46
C LEU A 406 20.41 8.74 -5.06
N PHE A 407 19.11 8.69 -4.78
CA PHE A 407 18.55 9.00 -3.47
C PHE A 407 19.11 8.12 -2.37
N ALA A 408 19.23 6.81 -2.59
CA ALA A 408 19.86 5.90 -1.62
C ALA A 408 21.33 6.28 -1.35
N GLN A 409 22.08 6.66 -2.38
CA GLN A 409 23.47 7.10 -2.23
C GLN A 409 23.59 8.44 -1.48
N LEU A 410 22.72 9.41 -1.80
CA LEU A 410 22.70 10.72 -1.15
C LEU A 410 22.38 10.61 0.35
N LEU A 411 21.39 9.78 0.69
CA LEU A 411 21.04 9.50 2.09
C LEU A 411 22.22 8.87 2.84
N ALA A 412 22.89 7.89 2.23
CA ALA A 412 24.07 7.26 2.82
C ALA A 412 25.23 8.25 3.01
N GLU A 413 25.46 9.17 2.08
CA GLU A 413 26.48 10.22 2.21
C GLU A 413 26.20 11.20 3.36
N LEU A 414 24.92 11.42 3.66
CA LEU A 414 24.43 12.24 4.78
C LEU A 414 24.31 11.45 6.10
N GLY A 415 24.74 10.19 6.12
CA GLY A 415 24.72 9.33 7.30
C GLY A 415 23.33 8.83 7.70
N TRP A 416 22.31 9.02 6.87
CA TRP A 416 20.97 8.46 7.09
C TRP A 416 20.98 6.96 6.80
N PRO A 417 20.30 6.11 7.59
CA PRO A 417 19.38 6.42 8.70
C PRO A 417 20.03 6.56 10.09
N GLY A 418 21.36 6.57 10.19
CA GLY A 418 22.10 6.50 11.44
C GLY A 418 22.55 5.08 11.81
N SER A 419 23.29 4.94 12.91
CA SER A 419 23.96 3.69 13.33
C SER A 419 23.17 2.87 14.36
N GLN A 420 22.28 3.50 15.13
CA GLN A 420 21.45 2.83 16.14
C GLN A 420 19.98 2.99 15.79
N LEU A 421 19.39 1.95 15.20
CA LEU A 421 17.96 1.90 14.89
C LEU A 421 17.25 0.96 15.86
N SER A 422 16.10 1.39 16.36
CA SER A 422 15.19 0.50 17.10
C SER A 422 14.60 -0.56 16.17
N ASN A 423 14.08 -1.65 16.74
CA ASN A 423 13.37 -2.69 15.97
C ASN A 423 12.19 -2.12 15.17
N TYR A 424 11.53 -1.08 15.70
CA TYR A 424 10.47 -0.37 15.00
C TYR A 424 11.01 0.39 13.78
N GLN A 425 12.07 1.19 13.97
CA GLN A 425 12.70 1.95 12.90
C GLN A 425 13.26 1.06 11.79
N GLN A 426 13.76 -0.14 12.12
CA GLN A 426 14.17 -1.13 11.11
C GLN A 426 13.00 -1.58 10.21
N ARG A 427 11.80 -1.78 10.78
CA ARG A 427 10.60 -2.12 9.98
C ARG A 427 10.13 -0.96 9.10
N VAL A 428 10.20 0.27 9.63
CA VAL A 428 9.92 1.48 8.85
C VAL A 428 10.92 1.60 7.69
N LEU A 429 12.18 1.25 7.90
CA LEU A 429 13.21 1.24 6.86
C LEU A 429 12.96 0.16 5.79
N GLU A 430 12.48 -1.03 6.16
CA GLU A 430 12.06 -2.06 5.18
C GLU A 430 10.96 -1.52 4.25
N GLN A 431 9.97 -0.82 4.81
CA GLN A 431 8.87 -0.24 4.03
C GLN A 431 9.35 0.91 3.13
N TRP A 432 10.29 1.73 3.60
CA TRP A 432 10.96 2.73 2.76
C TRP A 432 11.64 2.09 1.56
N GLN A 433 12.32 0.96 1.74
CA GLN A 433 12.95 0.23 0.65
C GLN A 433 11.91 -0.31 -0.35
N GLU A 434 10.78 -0.83 0.13
CA GLU A 434 9.66 -1.24 -0.73
C GLU A 434 9.10 -0.07 -1.54
N VAL A 435 8.93 1.11 -0.93
CA VAL A 435 8.48 2.32 -1.61
C VAL A 435 9.50 2.80 -2.65
N LEU A 436 10.81 2.76 -2.35
CA LEU A 436 11.85 3.06 -3.33
C LEU A 436 11.85 2.09 -4.51
N GLN A 437 11.53 0.81 -4.28
CA GLN A 437 11.36 -0.17 -5.36
C GLN A 437 10.12 0.12 -6.20
N GLN A 438 9.00 0.50 -5.57
CA GLN A 438 7.80 0.94 -6.30
C GLN A 438 8.08 2.18 -7.14
N PHE A 439 8.80 3.16 -6.59
CA PHE A 439 9.24 4.34 -7.33
C PHE A 439 10.10 3.96 -8.53
N ALA A 440 11.08 3.07 -8.36
CA ALA A 440 11.92 2.59 -9.45
C ALA A 440 11.12 1.93 -10.58
N ARG A 441 10.07 1.17 -10.22
CA ARG A 441 9.14 0.52 -11.16
C ARG A 441 8.29 1.50 -11.97
N LEU A 442 8.17 2.76 -11.55
CA LEU A 442 7.52 3.81 -12.37
C LEU A 442 8.31 4.18 -13.63
N THR A 443 9.53 3.67 -13.82
CA THR A 443 10.38 4.01 -14.98
C THR A 443 9.71 3.88 -16.34
N PRO A 444 9.11 2.73 -16.71
CA PRO A 444 8.37 2.60 -17.97
C PRO A 444 7.08 3.42 -18.02
N VAL A 445 6.56 3.86 -16.87
CA VAL A 445 5.42 4.78 -16.79
C VAL A 445 5.93 6.19 -17.03
N ILE A 446 6.45 6.88 -16.02
CA ILE A 446 6.70 8.34 -16.09
C ILE A 446 7.96 8.75 -16.88
N GLY A 447 8.78 7.80 -17.32
CA GLY A 447 9.96 8.09 -18.15
C GLY A 447 11.04 8.92 -17.44
N ALA A 448 11.78 9.74 -18.19
CA ALA A 448 12.84 10.59 -17.64
C ALA A 448 12.27 11.90 -17.07
N VAL A 449 12.49 12.13 -15.78
CA VAL A 449 11.95 13.27 -15.03
C VAL A 449 13.05 14.06 -14.34
N ASP A 450 12.78 15.34 -14.09
CA ASP A 450 13.66 16.17 -13.27
C ASP A 450 13.53 15.83 -11.77
N ILE A 451 14.38 16.47 -10.97
CA ILE A 451 14.46 16.26 -9.53
C ILE A 451 13.17 16.64 -8.78
N ASN A 452 12.46 17.68 -9.23
CA ASN A 452 11.25 18.14 -8.55
C ASN A 452 10.12 17.14 -8.77
N LYS A 453 9.93 16.67 -10.01
CA LYS A 453 8.93 15.65 -10.33
C LYS A 453 9.30 14.29 -9.73
N ALA A 454 10.58 13.93 -9.70
CA ALA A 454 11.05 12.71 -9.02
C ALA A 454 10.74 12.72 -7.52
N LEU A 455 11.08 13.81 -6.83
CA LEU A 455 10.84 13.92 -5.39
C LEU A 455 9.35 14.04 -5.06
N ALA A 456 8.56 14.74 -5.88
CA ALA A 456 7.10 14.81 -5.74
C ALA A 456 6.45 13.42 -5.91
N SER A 457 6.87 12.66 -6.92
CA SER A 457 6.40 11.29 -7.14
C SER A 457 6.75 10.37 -5.98
N LEU A 458 7.98 10.46 -5.46
CA LEU A 458 8.38 9.70 -4.26
C LEU A 458 7.56 10.10 -3.03
N ARG A 459 7.35 11.40 -2.79
CA ARG A 459 6.53 11.89 -1.67
C ARG A 459 5.09 11.41 -1.77
N SER A 460 4.50 11.39 -2.97
CA SER A 460 3.16 10.84 -3.20
C SER A 460 3.10 9.34 -2.91
N LEU A 461 4.12 8.57 -3.27
CA LEU A 461 4.19 7.15 -2.90
C LEU A 461 4.30 6.96 -1.38
N VAL A 462 5.13 7.76 -0.71
CA VAL A 462 5.32 7.70 0.75
C VAL A 462 4.05 8.13 1.50
N SER A 463 3.30 9.12 1.01
CA SER A 463 2.05 9.54 1.64
C SER A 463 0.92 8.52 1.50
N ARG A 464 0.93 7.73 0.43
CA ARG A 464 0.01 6.60 0.20
C ARG A 464 0.44 5.34 0.93
N ALA A 465 1.73 5.18 1.22
CA ALA A 465 2.24 4.05 1.96
C ALA A 465 1.83 4.16 3.43
N GLU A 466 1.12 3.14 3.90
CA GLU A 466 0.83 2.98 5.32
C GLU A 466 2.07 2.48 6.05
N ALA A 467 2.36 3.01 7.24
CA ALA A 467 3.45 2.52 8.07
C ALA A 467 3.03 1.14 8.62
N SER A 468 3.34 0.07 7.88
CA SER A 468 2.75 -1.25 8.10
C SER A 468 2.89 -1.73 9.54
N GLN A 469 1.78 -2.15 10.12
CA GLN A 469 1.75 -3.24 11.07
C GLN A 469 1.61 -4.53 10.25
N LYS A 470 2.72 -5.27 10.06
CA LYS A 470 2.63 -6.62 9.47
C LYS A 470 1.59 -7.39 10.29
N PHE A 471 0.68 -8.10 9.62
CA PHE A 471 -0.29 -8.97 10.28
C PHE A 471 0.43 -9.80 11.34
N MET A 472 -0.07 -9.77 12.57
CA MET A 472 0.52 -10.44 13.71
C MET A 472 -0.27 -11.74 14.01
N PRO A 473 0.25 -12.90 13.56
CA PRO A 473 -0.21 -14.25 13.92
C PRO A 473 -0.69 -14.44 15.36
N ALA A 474 0.07 -13.91 16.32
CA ALA A 474 -0.16 -14.11 17.74
C ALA A 474 -1.29 -13.23 18.31
N VAL A 475 -1.77 -12.24 17.55
CA VAL A 475 -2.74 -11.25 18.03
C VAL A 475 -4.16 -11.66 17.69
N ASN A 476 -4.97 -11.97 18.70
CA ASN A 476 -6.33 -12.49 18.56
C ASN A 476 -7.41 -11.42 18.45
N LEU A 477 -7.08 -10.13 18.54
CA LEU A 477 -8.02 -9.03 18.36
C LEU A 477 -7.88 -8.46 16.93
N SER A 478 -9.00 -8.29 16.24
CA SER A 478 -9.06 -7.81 14.86
C SER A 478 -10.02 -6.64 14.73
N LEU A 479 -9.58 -5.55 14.10
CA LEU A 479 -10.39 -4.36 13.82
C LEU A 479 -10.44 -4.12 12.31
N TYR A 480 -11.62 -4.31 11.72
CA TYR A 480 -11.81 -4.34 10.26
C TYR A 480 -13.09 -3.62 9.83
N SER A 481 -13.14 -3.14 8.58
CA SER A 481 -14.41 -2.79 7.93
C SER A 481 -15.22 -4.04 7.57
N LEU A 482 -16.48 -3.88 7.15
CA LEU A 482 -17.34 -5.03 6.80
C LEU A 482 -16.80 -5.81 5.59
N LYS A 483 -16.30 -5.10 4.58
CA LYS A 483 -15.62 -5.70 3.41
C LYS A 483 -14.36 -6.44 3.84
N GLU A 484 -13.74 -6.00 4.92
CA GLU A 484 -12.54 -6.62 5.47
C GLU A 484 -12.81 -7.77 6.44
N ALA A 485 -13.96 -7.81 7.06
CA ALA A 485 -14.36 -8.97 7.84
C ALA A 485 -14.80 -10.14 6.94
N ALA A 486 -15.21 -9.86 5.69
CA ALA A 486 -15.71 -10.86 4.76
C ALA A 486 -14.69 -11.99 4.53
N GLY A 487 -15.15 -13.23 4.72
CA GLY A 487 -14.36 -14.46 4.55
C GLY A 487 -13.51 -14.86 5.76
N LEU A 488 -13.56 -14.11 6.88
CA LEU A 488 -12.93 -14.48 8.15
C LEU A 488 -13.96 -15.06 9.12
N GLU A 489 -13.50 -15.98 9.98
CA GLU A 489 -14.28 -16.53 11.09
C GLU A 489 -13.84 -15.85 12.39
N PHE A 490 -14.79 -15.59 13.30
CA PHE A 490 -14.54 -15.01 14.61
C PHE A 490 -15.32 -15.81 15.66
N ASP A 491 -14.71 -16.06 16.82
CA ASP A 491 -15.40 -16.65 17.97
C ASP A 491 -16.43 -15.66 18.54
N TYR A 492 -16.05 -14.37 18.53
CA TYR A 492 -16.89 -13.27 19.00
C TYR A 492 -16.80 -12.10 18.02
N LEU A 493 -17.94 -11.51 17.69
CA LEU A 493 -18.03 -10.38 16.75
C LEU A 493 -18.81 -9.24 17.39
N TRP A 494 -18.22 -8.05 17.40
CA TRP A 494 -18.90 -6.81 17.76
C TRP A 494 -19.02 -5.91 16.52
N LEU A 495 -20.25 -5.53 16.19
CA LEU A 495 -20.53 -4.59 15.10
C LEU A 495 -20.63 -3.16 15.67
N LEU A 496 -19.72 -2.27 15.24
CA LEU A 496 -19.67 -0.86 15.68
C LEU A 496 -20.36 0.07 14.68
N ASN A 497 -20.85 1.20 15.19
CA ASN A 497 -21.29 2.36 14.39
C ASN A 497 -22.43 2.02 13.40
N MET A 498 -23.33 1.12 13.79
CA MET A 498 -24.47 0.68 12.98
C MET A 498 -25.65 1.65 13.08
N ASN A 499 -25.49 2.86 12.53
CA ASN A 499 -26.55 3.87 12.43
C ASN A 499 -27.04 4.03 10.98
N ASP A 500 -28.19 4.70 10.81
CA ASP A 500 -28.88 4.91 9.53
C ASP A 500 -28.09 5.75 8.51
N GLN A 501 -27.08 6.51 8.95
CA GLN A 501 -26.21 7.30 8.06
C GLN A 501 -25.04 6.48 7.51
N VAL A 502 -24.65 5.42 8.20
CA VAL A 502 -23.45 4.62 7.91
C VAL A 502 -23.84 3.25 7.35
N TRP A 503 -24.96 2.67 7.81
CA TRP A 503 -25.40 1.34 7.45
C TRP A 503 -26.92 1.25 7.22
N PRO A 504 -27.39 0.77 6.04
CA PRO A 504 -26.59 0.40 4.88
C PRO A 504 -25.87 1.62 4.28
N PRO A 505 -24.70 1.42 3.64
CA PRO A 505 -23.98 2.53 3.02
C PRO A 505 -24.86 3.20 1.97
N SER A 506 -24.75 4.53 1.86
CA SER A 506 -25.41 5.27 0.79
C SER A 506 -24.93 4.74 -0.56
N ILE A 507 -25.86 4.35 -1.43
CA ILE A 507 -25.60 3.79 -2.77
C ILE A 507 -25.02 4.85 -3.70
#